data_AF-A5G8F5-F1
#
_entry.id   AF-A5G8F5-F1
#
_cell.length_a   1.000
_cell.length_b   1.000
_cell.length_c   1.000
_cell.angle_alpha   90.00
_cell.angle_beta   90.00
_cell.angle_gamma   90.00
#
_symmetry.space_group_name_H-M   'P 1'
#
loop_
_entity.id
_entity.type
_entity.pdbx_description
1 polymer ?
#
loop_
_entity_poly.entity_id
_entity_poly.type
_entity_poly.pdbx_seq_one_letter_code
_entity_poly.pdbx_strand_id
1 'polypeptide(L)'
;MRPFKRLKQRRKSRAFKLLLTPIFERFKSDNELESRGYRPLQMTFDDQLKALIFYHLEEFSSGSELLQALDQDDFAKEWEQAKGVSP
;
A
#
# COMPACT_ATOMS: atom_id res chain seq x y z
N MET A 1 -2.81 -19.74 -10.99
CA MET A 1 -1.72 -18.74 -10.83
C MET A 1 -0.55 -19.37 -10.08
N ARG A 2 0.70 -19.00 -10.38
CA ARG A 2 1.86 -19.45 -9.60
C ARG A 2 1.87 -18.68 -8.27
N PRO A 3 2.07 -19.33 -7.11
CA PRO A 3 2.04 -18.65 -5.81
C PRO A 3 3.23 -17.71 -5.65
N PHE A 4 2.96 -16.49 -5.17
CA PHE A 4 3.96 -15.45 -4.90
C PHE A 4 4.84 -15.77 -3.68
N LYS A 5 4.44 -16.70 -2.79
CA LYS A 5 5.24 -17.25 -1.67
C LYS A 5 6.59 -17.81 -2.11
N ARG A 6 6.72 -18.22 -3.38
CA ARG A 6 8.00 -18.72 -3.94
C ARG A 6 8.93 -17.59 -4.42
N LEU A 7 8.48 -16.34 -4.41
CA LEU A 7 9.32 -15.20 -4.74
C LEU A 7 10.15 -14.79 -3.53
N LYS A 8 11.47 -14.65 -3.75
CA LYS A 8 12.36 -14.01 -2.78
C LYS A 8 11.87 -12.59 -2.48
N GLN A 9 12.04 -12.11 -1.24
CA GLN A 9 11.58 -10.78 -0.82
C GLN A 9 12.02 -9.64 -1.76
N ARG A 10 13.26 -9.69 -2.26
CA ARG A 10 13.77 -8.74 -3.27
C ARG A 10 12.93 -8.70 -4.56
N ARG A 11 12.39 -9.84 -4.99
CA ARG A 11 11.52 -9.91 -6.17
C ARG A 11 10.13 -9.37 -5.87
N LYS A 12 9.59 -9.59 -4.67
CA LYS A 12 8.32 -9.00 -4.23
C LYS A 12 8.39 -7.48 -4.18
N SER A 13 9.43 -6.92 -3.55
CA SER A 13 9.68 -5.46 -3.53
C SER A 13 9.80 -4.87 -4.94
N ARG A 14 10.51 -5.55 -5.83
CA ARG A 14 10.60 -5.13 -7.25
C ARG A 14 9.24 -5.19 -7.95
N ALA A 15 8.46 -6.25 -7.75
CA ALA A 15 7.14 -6.39 -8.32
C ALA A 15 6.18 -5.30 -7.82
N PHE A 16 6.21 -5.00 -6.52
CA PHE A 16 5.45 -3.91 -5.91
C PHE A 16 5.72 -2.57 -6.59
N LYS A 17 7.00 -2.20 -6.76
CA LYS A 17 7.39 -0.97 -7.47
C LYS A 17 6.91 -0.98 -8.92
N LEU A 18 7.15 -2.08 -9.65
CA LEU A 18 6.74 -2.20 -11.06
C LEU A 18 5.23 -2.11 -11.27
N LEU A 19 4.42 -2.57 -10.31
CA LEU A 19 2.97 -2.46 -10.35
C LEU A 19 2.49 -1.05 -10.03
N LEU A 20 3.11 -0.38 -9.06
CA LEU A 20 2.70 0.96 -8.63
C LEU A 20 3.11 2.08 -9.59
N THR A 21 4.32 2.03 -10.14
CA THR A 21 4.86 3.10 -11.00
C THR A 21 3.90 3.51 -12.13
N PRO A 22 3.42 2.60 -13.00
CA PRO A 22 2.54 3.00 -14.10
C PRO A 22 1.17 3.50 -13.61
N ILE A 23 0.69 3.01 -12.46
CA ILE A 23 -0.57 3.47 -11.88
C ILE A 23 -0.41 4.91 -11.42
N PHE A 24 0.62 5.23 -10.63
CA PHE A 24 0.83 6.61 -10.18
C PHE A 24 1.21 7.58 -11.31
N GLU A 25 1.93 7.13 -12.33
CA GLU A 25 2.19 7.95 -13.52
C GLU A 25 0.90 8.30 -14.27
N ARG A 26 -0.06 7.36 -14.34
CA ARG A 26 -1.34 7.57 -15.01
C ARG A 26 -2.36 8.31 -14.15
N PHE A 27 -2.35 8.06 -12.84
CA PHE A 27 -3.22 8.66 -11.83
C PHE A 27 -2.53 9.83 -11.13
N LYS A 28 -1.65 10.58 -11.84
CA LYS A 28 -1.29 11.94 -11.43
C LYS A 28 -2.54 12.82 -11.48
N SER A 29 -3.38 12.67 -10.48
CA SER A 29 -4.47 13.58 -10.18
C SER A 29 -3.84 14.79 -9.52
N ASP A 30 -4.18 15.98 -10.00
CA ASP A 30 -3.75 17.23 -9.37
C ASP A 30 -4.35 17.40 -7.96
N ASN A 31 -5.35 16.57 -7.59
CA ASN A 31 -6.03 16.62 -6.31
C ASN A 31 -6.14 15.24 -5.66
N GLU A 32 -6.02 15.22 -4.33
CA GLU A 32 -6.22 14.02 -3.51
C GLU A 32 -7.71 13.62 -3.49
N LEU A 33 -7.99 12.31 -3.42
CA LEU A 33 -9.35 11.80 -3.34
C LEU A 33 -9.90 11.99 -1.92
N GLU A 34 -10.87 12.89 -1.78
CA GLU A 34 -11.54 13.17 -0.51
C GLU A 34 -12.77 12.27 -0.29
N SER A 35 -13.03 11.92 0.97
CA SER A 35 -14.25 11.22 1.34
C SER A 35 -15.42 12.18 1.33
N ARG A 36 -16.49 11.78 0.64
CA ARG A 36 -17.77 12.48 0.66
C ARG A 36 -18.68 12.06 1.82
N GLY A 37 -18.21 11.18 2.70
CA GLY A 37 -18.95 10.72 3.86
C GLY A 37 -18.71 11.59 5.10
N TYR A 38 -19.60 11.50 6.08
CA TYR A 38 -19.47 12.21 7.37
C TYR A 38 -18.29 11.74 8.25
N ARG A 39 -17.60 10.66 7.86
CA ARG A 39 -16.45 10.14 8.58
C ARG A 39 -15.16 10.52 7.83
N PRO A 40 -14.14 11.04 8.53
CA PRO A 40 -12.84 11.31 7.92
C PRO A 40 -12.19 10.01 7.43
N LEU A 41 -11.46 10.10 6.31
CA LEU A 41 -10.64 8.99 5.82
C LEU A 41 -9.48 8.75 6.76
N GLN A 42 -9.36 7.51 7.24
CA GLN A 42 -8.21 7.09 8.03
C GLN A 42 -6.99 6.79 7.13
N MET A 43 -7.22 6.45 5.86
CA MET A 43 -6.21 6.16 4.85
C MET A 43 -6.58 6.81 3.53
N THR A 44 -5.57 7.34 2.83
CA THR A 44 -5.72 7.88 1.47
C THR A 44 -6.01 6.75 0.48
N PHE A 45 -6.50 7.07 -0.72
CA PHE A 45 -6.64 6.08 -1.78
C PHE A 45 -5.31 5.38 -2.09
N ASP A 46 -4.22 6.15 -2.09
CA ASP A 46 -2.88 5.65 -2.36
C ASP A 46 -2.43 4.62 -1.33
N ASP A 47 -2.71 4.89 -0.05
CA ASP A 47 -2.37 3.97 1.04
C ASP A 47 -3.19 2.68 0.95
N GLN A 48 -4.47 2.78 0.61
CA GLN A 48 -5.35 1.63 0.40
C GLN A 48 -4.88 0.77 -0.78
N LEU A 49 -4.49 1.40 -1.89
CA LEU A 49 -3.98 0.70 -3.07
C LEU A 49 -2.67 -0.02 -2.77
N LYS A 50 -1.72 0.65 -2.09
CA LYS A 50 -0.46 0.05 -1.64
C LYS A 50 -0.72 -1.15 -0.73
N ALA A 51 -1.61 -1.02 0.25
CA ALA A 51 -1.99 -2.11 1.15
C ALA A 51 -2.58 -3.31 0.38
N LEU A 52 -3.41 -3.05 -0.63
CA LEU A 52 -4.00 -4.10 -1.46
C LEU A 52 -2.95 -4.86 -2.29
N ILE A 53 -1.99 -4.14 -2.89
CA ILE A 53 -0.91 -4.77 -3.66
C ILE A 53 -0.01 -5.59 -2.73
N PHE A 54 0.33 -5.04 -1.56
CA PHE A 54 1.11 -5.73 -0.54
C PHE A 54 0.40 -7.02 -0.08
N TYR A 55 -0.91 -6.94 0.18
CA TYR A 55 -1.72 -8.09 0.57
C TYR A 55 -1.59 -9.27 -0.38
N HIS A 56 -1.67 -9.00 -1.68
CA HIS A 56 -1.59 -10.04 -2.70
C HIS A 56 -0.17 -10.56 -2.93
N LEU A 57 0.87 -9.73 -2.76
CA LEU A 57 2.26 -10.14 -2.93
C LEU A 57 2.80 -10.96 -1.75
N GLU A 58 2.37 -10.63 -0.54
CA GLU A 58 2.69 -11.41 0.66
C GLU A 58 1.77 -12.64 0.83
N GLU A 59 0.70 -12.72 0.05
CA GLU A 59 -0.28 -13.81 0.08
C GLU A 59 -0.87 -14.03 1.48
N PHE A 60 -1.24 -12.92 2.14
CA PHE A 60 -1.97 -12.99 3.39
C PHE A 60 -3.31 -13.70 3.17
N SER A 61 -3.69 -14.48 4.16
CA SER A 61 -4.92 -15.25 4.16
C SER A 61 -6.13 -14.43 4.61
N SER A 62 -5.92 -13.34 5.35
CA SER A 62 -6.98 -12.50 5.89
C SER A 62 -6.56 -11.04 6.07
N GLY A 63 -7.55 -10.15 6.14
CA GLY A 63 -7.31 -8.74 6.44
C GLY A 63 -6.71 -8.52 7.84
N SER A 64 -7.03 -9.38 8.82
CA SER A 64 -6.43 -9.30 10.15
C SER A 64 -4.94 -9.62 10.14
N GLU A 65 -4.53 -10.61 9.34
CA GLU A 65 -3.11 -10.95 9.16
C GLU A 65 -2.35 -9.80 8.48
N LEU A 66 -2.97 -9.12 7.53
CA LEU A 66 -2.43 -7.89 6.94
C LEU A 66 -2.29 -6.78 7.98
N LEU A 67 -3.33 -6.52 8.78
CA LEU A 67 -3.28 -5.46 9.80
C LEU A 67 -2.19 -5.73 10.83
N GLN A 68 -2.03 -6.98 11.26
CA GLN A 68 -0.96 -7.38 12.16
C GLN A 68 0.42 -7.20 11.50
N ALA A 69 0.57 -7.53 10.22
CA ALA A 69 1.81 -7.31 9.49
C ALA A 69 2.11 -5.81 9.32
N LEU A 70 1.12 -4.99 8.97
CA LEU A 70 1.30 -3.55 8.81
C LEU A 70 1.65 -2.86 10.15
N ASP A 71 1.15 -3.36 11.27
CA ASP A 71 1.46 -2.83 12.61
C ASP A 71 2.87 -3.23 13.08
N GLN A 72 3.41 -4.35 12.56
CA GLN A 72 4.70 -4.91 12.97
C GLN A 72 5.87 -4.58 12.03
N ASP A 73 5.61 -4.21 10.78
CA ASP A 73 6.63 -4.10 9.73
C ASP A 73 7.08 -2.64 9.52
N ASP A 74 8.40 -2.43 9.32
CA ASP A 74 9.00 -1.12 9.09
C ASP A 74 8.51 -0.46 7.79
N PHE A 75 7.81 -1.22 6.94
CA PHE A 75 7.13 -0.71 5.75
C PHE A 75 6.10 0.36 6.12
N ALA A 76 5.28 0.17 7.17
CA ALA A 76 4.34 1.20 7.64
C ALA A 76 5.07 2.47 8.13
N LYS A 77 6.23 2.31 8.79
CA LYS A 77 7.07 3.45 9.20
C LYS A 77 7.67 4.21 8.02
N GLU A 78 8.05 3.53 6.94
CA GLU A 78 8.50 4.19 5.69
C GLU A 78 7.38 4.99 5.01
N TRP A 79 6.11 4.59 5.15
CA TRP A 79 4.96 5.34 4.62
C TRP A 79 4.44 6.43 5.57
N GLU A 80 4.50 6.24 6.88
CA GLU A 80 4.07 7.24 7.88
C GLU A 80 4.97 8.48 7.89
N GLN A 81 6.25 8.37 7.51
CA GLN A 81 7.12 9.55 7.36
C GLN A 81 6.72 10.48 6.19
N ALA A 82 5.85 10.05 5.27
CA ALA A 82 5.30 10.91 4.22
C ALA A 82 4.11 11.77 4.69
N LYS A 83 3.60 11.58 5.92
CA LYS A 83 2.60 12.47 6.54
C LYS A 83 3.21 13.62 7.35
N GLY A 84 4.53 13.80 7.27
CA GLY A 84 5.29 14.71 8.13
C GLY A 84 5.75 16.03 7.52
N VAL A 85 5.00 16.71 6.65
CA VAL A 85 5.19 18.16 6.29
C VAL A 85 3.83 18.65 5.76
N SER A 86 3.07 19.57 6.35
CA SER A 86 3.31 20.98 6.73
C SER A 86 2.02 21.56 7.37
N PRO A 87 1.99 22.84 7.81
CA PRO A 87 2.68 23.49 8.93
C PRO A 87 1.84 23.54 10.22
#